data_AF-A0A0G1SEL0-F1
#
_entry.id   AF-A0A0G1SEL0-F1
#
_cell.length_a   1.000
_cell.length_b   1.000
_cell.length_c   1.000
_cell.angle_alpha   90.00
_cell.angle_beta   90.00
_cell.angle_gamma   90.00
#
_symmetry.space_group_name_H-M   'P 1'
#
loop_
_entity.id
_entity.type
_entity.pdbx_description
1 polymer ?
#
loop_
_entity_poly.entity_id
_entity_poly.type
_entity_poly.pdbx_seq_one_letter_code
_entity_poly.pdbx_strand_id
1 'polypeptide(L)'
;MIVENTGVGYQVFIPDVATPHEGSKVLLYTHEAVREDARELFGFFSVEALELFWNLLSVSGVGARSGQKIVYAATPREVRDAIQKENLAFFTSVQGIGKKTAQKIILELKGVLTDGTQGPTLDQDAVEALVSLGYARRQVEEILAMVDGDQTEDRVRRALQLLGGAR
;
A
#
# COMPACT_ATOMS: atom_id res chain seq x y z
N MET A 1 11.23 0.58 -18.23
CA MET A 1 10.30 0.90 -19.33
C MET A 1 10.11 2.42 -19.40
N ILE A 2 9.87 3.00 -20.58
CA ILE A 2 9.48 4.41 -20.72
C ILE A 2 8.00 4.47 -21.07
N VAL A 3 7.23 5.30 -20.36
CA VAL A 3 5.81 5.58 -20.63
C VAL A 3 5.67 7.03 -21.02
N GLU A 4 5.15 7.31 -22.20
CA GLU A 4 4.88 8.67 -22.64
C GLU A 4 3.48 9.10 -22.23
N ASN A 5 3.36 10.27 -21.62
CA ASN A 5 2.09 10.93 -21.38
C ASN A 5 2.22 12.41 -21.75
N THR A 6 1.44 12.84 -22.75
CA THR A 6 1.39 14.25 -23.21
C THR A 6 2.78 14.79 -23.58
N GLY A 7 3.57 14.00 -24.30
CA GLY A 7 4.91 14.38 -24.77
C GLY A 7 6.03 14.25 -23.75
N VAL A 8 5.74 13.81 -22.52
CA VAL A 8 6.76 13.56 -21.48
C VAL A 8 6.95 12.06 -21.27
N GLY A 9 8.20 11.59 -21.39
CA GLY A 9 8.57 10.20 -21.15
C GLY A 9 8.97 9.97 -19.69
N TYR A 10 8.21 9.12 -19.00
CA TYR A 10 8.47 8.71 -17.61
C TYR A 10 9.19 7.37 -17.59
N GLN A 11 10.37 7.32 -16.96
CA GLN A 11 11.03 6.05 -16.70
C GLN A 11 10.31 5.35 -15.53
N VAL A 12 9.60 4.27 -15.85
CA VAL A 12 8.91 3.44 -14.87
C VAL A 12 9.59 2.08 -14.77
N PHE A 13 9.95 1.71 -13.54
CA PHE A 13 10.47 0.40 -13.18
C PHE A 13 9.30 -0.57 -13.08
N ILE A 14 9.34 -1.62 -13.88
CA ILE A 14 8.45 -2.79 -13.86
C ILE A 14 9.35 -4.00 -14.19
N PRO A 15 9.11 -5.18 -13.62
CA PRO A 15 9.85 -6.39 -14.01
C PRO A 15 9.63 -6.76 -15.48
N ASP A 16 10.65 -7.32 -16.13
CA ASP A 16 10.61 -7.69 -17.56
C ASP A 16 9.42 -8.59 -17.89
N VAL A 17 9.08 -9.52 -17.01
CA VAL A 17 7.94 -10.46 -17.15
C VAL A 17 6.57 -9.78 -17.26
N ALA A 18 6.47 -8.53 -16.82
CA ALA A 18 5.24 -7.75 -16.84
C ALA A 18 5.33 -6.53 -17.76
N THR A 19 6.36 -6.46 -18.62
CA THR A 19 6.53 -5.36 -19.56
C THR A 19 5.53 -5.51 -20.72
N PRO A 20 4.64 -4.53 -20.94
CA PRO A 20 3.72 -4.50 -22.07
C PRO A 20 4.45 -4.41 -23.41
N HIS A 21 3.76 -4.77 -24.50
CA HIS A 21 4.29 -4.57 -25.85
C HIS A 21 4.46 -3.07 -26.15
N GLU A 22 5.55 -2.74 -26.85
CA GLU A 22 5.82 -1.38 -27.31
C GLU A 22 4.64 -0.83 -28.13
N GLY A 23 4.34 0.47 -27.95
CA GLY A 23 3.22 1.15 -28.61
C GLY A 23 1.84 0.89 -27.99
N SER A 24 1.73 0.02 -26.99
CA SER A 24 0.46 -0.24 -26.29
C SER A 24 0.10 0.90 -25.34
N LYS A 25 -1.20 1.25 -25.27
CA LYS A 25 -1.71 2.14 -24.21
C LYS A 25 -1.79 1.39 -22.90
N VAL A 26 -1.29 2.00 -21.82
CA VAL A 26 -1.26 1.39 -20.49
C VAL A 26 -1.71 2.39 -19.43
N LEU A 27 -2.34 1.87 -18.38
CA LEU A 27 -2.59 2.58 -17.15
C LEU A 27 -1.77 1.89 -16.06
N LEU A 28 -1.01 2.68 -15.31
CA LEU A 28 -0.16 2.20 -14.24
C LEU A 28 -0.46 2.98 -12.96
N TYR A 29 -0.60 2.25 -11.87
CA TYR A 29 -0.51 2.80 -10.53
C TYR A 29 0.97 2.89 -10.15
N THR A 30 1.38 4.01 -9.58
CA THR A 30 2.81 4.26 -9.35
C THR A 30 3.11 4.58 -7.90
N HIS A 31 4.23 4.07 -7.40
CA HIS A 31 4.87 4.57 -6.19
C HIS A 31 6.18 5.28 -6.58
N GLU A 32 6.36 6.50 -6.07
CA GLU A 32 7.60 7.24 -6.24
C GLU A 32 8.51 7.03 -5.02
N ALA A 33 9.66 6.38 -5.23
CA ALA A 33 10.70 6.29 -4.23
C ALA A 33 11.66 7.47 -4.37
N VAL A 34 11.63 8.38 -3.40
CA VAL A 34 12.50 9.56 -3.34
C VAL A 34 13.66 9.30 -2.38
N ARG A 35 14.88 9.46 -2.87
CA ARG A 35 16.14 9.44 -2.11
C ARG A 35 16.87 10.76 -2.37
N GLU A 36 17.90 11.04 -1.57
CA GLU A 36 18.71 12.27 -1.73
C GLU A 36 19.32 12.40 -3.13
N ASP A 37 19.65 11.27 -3.77
CA ASP A 37 20.37 11.18 -5.04
C ASP A 37 19.53 10.65 -6.22
N ALA A 38 18.30 10.19 -5.97
CA ALA A 38 17.50 9.50 -6.98
C ALA A 38 15.99 9.64 -6.76
N ARG A 39 15.24 9.69 -7.87
CA ARG A 39 13.78 9.55 -7.91
C ARG A 39 13.45 8.38 -8.83
N GLU A 40 12.89 7.31 -8.28
CA GLU A 40 12.52 6.11 -9.05
C GLU A 40 11.00 5.92 -9.01
N LEU A 41 10.36 5.75 -10.18
CA LEU A 41 8.94 5.42 -10.28
C LEU A 41 8.76 3.92 -10.45
N PHE A 42 8.07 3.28 -9.50
CA PHE A 42 7.70 1.87 -9.55
C PHE A 42 6.26 1.73 -10.02
N GLY A 43 6.04 0.97 -11.09
CA GLY A 43 4.71 0.77 -11.68
C GLY A 43 4.04 -0.53 -11.27
N PHE A 44 2.71 -0.50 -11.23
CA PHE A 44 1.81 -1.60 -10.88
C PHE A 44 0.55 -1.56 -11.77
N PHE A 45 0.03 -2.72 -12.16
CA PHE A 45 -1.16 -2.81 -13.05
C PHE A 45 -2.50 -2.79 -12.31
N SER A 46 -2.48 -2.88 -10.97
CA SER A 46 -3.69 -2.83 -10.15
C SER A 46 -3.42 -2.10 -8.84
N VAL A 47 -4.49 -1.59 -8.22
CA VAL A 47 -4.41 -0.93 -6.91
C VAL A 47 -3.98 -1.94 -5.85
N GLU A 48 -4.50 -3.16 -5.89
CA GLU A 48 -4.19 -4.21 -4.92
C GLU A 48 -2.71 -4.62 -4.96
N ALA A 49 -2.06 -4.50 -6.13
CA ALA A 49 -0.63 -4.73 -6.27
C ALA A 49 0.18 -3.58 -5.65
N LEU A 50 -0.26 -2.32 -5.82
CA LEU A 50 0.35 -1.14 -5.19
C LEU A 50 0.19 -1.17 -3.67
N GLU A 51 -0.98 -1.56 -3.16
CA GLU A 51 -1.23 -1.69 -1.71
C GLU A 51 -0.37 -2.79 -1.09
N LEU A 52 -0.29 -3.96 -1.73
CA LEU A 52 0.60 -5.03 -1.30
C LEU A 52 2.05 -4.56 -1.29
N PHE A 53 2.45 -3.76 -2.27
CA PHE A 53 3.78 -3.17 -2.32
C PHE A 53 4.05 -2.25 -1.13
N TRP A 54 3.12 -1.37 -0.77
CA TRP A 54 3.27 -0.51 0.42
C TRP A 54 3.36 -1.30 1.72
N ASN A 55 2.54 -2.35 1.86
CA ASN A 55 2.65 -3.26 2.99
C ASN A 55 4.04 -3.90 3.05
N LEU A 56 4.59 -4.34 1.91
CA LEU A 56 5.94 -4.89 1.88
C LEU A 56 7.01 -3.86 2.27
N LEU A 57 6.85 -2.59 1.88
CA LEU A 57 7.78 -1.51 2.23
C LEU A 57 7.79 -1.16 3.72
N SER A 58 6.70 -1.42 4.46
CA SER A 58 6.66 -1.19 5.91
C SER A 58 7.58 -2.15 6.68
N VAL A 59 7.92 -3.29 6.07
CA VAL A 59 8.78 -4.31 6.69
C VAL A 59 10.24 -3.89 6.66
N SER A 60 10.85 -3.82 7.85
CA SER A 60 12.27 -3.45 7.99
C SER A 60 13.19 -4.40 7.22
N GLY A 61 13.91 -3.85 6.23
CA GLY A 61 14.84 -4.59 5.38
C GLY A 61 14.27 -4.97 4.01
N VAL A 62 13.04 -4.55 3.70
CA VAL A 62 12.46 -4.65 2.36
C VAL A 62 12.54 -3.28 1.68
N GLY A 63 13.36 -3.17 0.63
CA GLY A 63 13.43 -1.97 -0.20
C GLY A 63 12.54 -2.06 -1.44
N ALA A 64 12.32 -0.92 -2.12
CA ALA A 64 11.44 -0.81 -3.28
C ALA A 64 11.70 -1.84 -4.38
N ARG A 65 12.97 -2.09 -4.75
CA ARG A 65 13.29 -3.11 -5.77
C ARG A 65 12.91 -4.52 -5.32
N SER A 66 13.18 -4.89 -4.07
CA SER A 66 12.85 -6.22 -3.55
C SER A 66 11.34 -6.38 -3.35
N GLY A 67 10.67 -5.36 -2.82
CA GLY A 67 9.21 -5.34 -2.68
C GLY A 67 8.51 -5.52 -4.02
N GLN A 68 8.96 -4.81 -5.07
CA GLN A 68 8.39 -4.96 -6.40
C GLN A 68 8.58 -6.39 -6.94
N LYS A 69 9.77 -6.98 -6.76
CA LYS A 69 10.01 -8.38 -7.16
C LYS A 69 9.05 -9.35 -6.45
N ILE A 70 8.74 -9.14 -5.17
CA ILE A 70 7.78 -9.98 -4.45
C ILE A 70 6.38 -9.84 -5.04
N VAL A 71 5.92 -8.61 -5.29
CA VAL A 71 4.59 -8.34 -5.86
C VAL A 71 4.41 -8.98 -7.23
N TYR A 72 5.47 -9.06 -8.03
CA TYR A 72 5.45 -9.66 -9.37
C TYR A 72 5.92 -11.13 -9.41
N ALA A 73 6.27 -11.74 -8.27
CA ALA A 73 6.64 -13.15 -8.20
C ALA A 73 5.42 -14.08 -8.32
N ALA A 74 4.23 -13.58 -7.97
CA ALA A 74 2.95 -14.26 -8.07
C ALA A 74 1.83 -13.21 -8.10
N THR A 75 0.57 -13.63 -8.21
CA THR A 75 -0.55 -12.68 -8.08
C THR A 75 -0.62 -12.10 -6.65
N PRO A 76 -1.19 -10.90 -6.44
CA PRO A 76 -1.32 -10.32 -5.10
C PRO A 76 -2.02 -11.23 -4.10
N ARG A 77 -3.00 -12.03 -4.57
CA ARG A 77 -3.69 -13.03 -3.76
C ARG A 77 -2.75 -14.15 -3.32
N GLU A 78 -1.96 -14.70 -4.23
CA GLU A 78 -1.01 -15.77 -3.91
C GLU A 78 0.10 -15.31 -2.96
N VAL A 79 0.56 -14.06 -3.09
CA VAL A 79 1.51 -13.48 -2.13
C VAL A 79 0.88 -13.39 -0.75
N ARG A 80 -0.37 -12.90 -0.64
CA ARG A 80 -1.10 -12.85 0.64
C ARG A 80 -1.28 -14.26 1.22
N ASP A 81 -1.65 -15.23 0.40
CA ASP A 81 -1.78 -16.63 0.81
C ASP A 81 -0.45 -17.20 1.30
N ALA A 82 0.67 -16.85 0.67
CA ALA A 82 2.01 -17.24 1.09
C ALA A 82 2.37 -16.64 2.46
N ILE A 83 1.94 -15.41 2.77
CA ILE A 83 2.08 -14.81 4.10
C ILE A 83 1.26 -15.59 5.12
N GLN A 84 -0.02 -15.84 4.83
CA GLN A 84 -0.94 -16.52 5.75
C GLN A 84 -0.49 -17.95 6.09
N LYS A 85 -0.03 -18.67 5.08
CA LYS A 85 0.50 -20.05 5.20
C LYS A 85 1.95 -20.11 5.69
N GLU A 86 2.55 -18.97 6.03
CA GLU A 86 3.94 -18.88 6.49
C GLU A 86 4.93 -19.53 5.53
N ASN A 87 4.68 -19.41 4.22
CA ASN A 87 5.49 -20.05 3.19
C ASN A 87 6.83 -19.33 3.03
N LEU A 88 7.78 -19.68 3.89
CA LEU A 88 9.11 -19.09 3.92
C LEU A 88 9.87 -19.30 2.59
N ALA A 89 9.67 -20.47 1.96
CA ALA A 89 10.36 -20.83 0.72
C ALA A 89 10.03 -19.86 -0.41
N PHE A 90 8.77 -19.45 -0.53
CA PHE A 90 8.32 -18.45 -1.50
C PHE A 90 9.15 -17.16 -1.39
N PHE A 91 9.21 -16.56 -0.20
CA PHE A 91 9.93 -15.29 -0.01
C PHE A 91 11.44 -15.43 -0.19
N THR A 92 12.05 -16.53 0.28
CA THR A 92 13.49 -16.76 0.11
C THR A 92 13.90 -17.05 -1.33
N SER A 93 12.95 -17.43 -2.20
CA SER A 93 13.23 -17.61 -3.63
C SER A 93 13.41 -16.28 -4.37
N VAL A 94 12.93 -15.17 -3.79
CA VAL A 94 13.04 -13.84 -4.38
C VAL A 94 14.44 -13.28 -4.18
N GLN A 95 15.12 -12.94 -5.27
CA GLN A 95 16.48 -12.39 -5.24
C GLN A 95 16.54 -11.10 -4.40
N GLY A 96 17.40 -11.11 -3.37
CA GLY A 96 17.57 -9.99 -2.43
C GLY A 96 16.79 -10.16 -1.13
N ILE A 97 16.02 -11.24 -0.97
CA ILE A 97 15.31 -11.58 0.27
C ILE A 97 15.99 -12.78 0.94
N GLY A 98 16.69 -12.51 2.04
CA GLY A 98 17.28 -13.54 2.88
C GLY A 98 16.28 -14.14 3.88
N LYS A 99 16.65 -15.27 4.50
CA LYS A 99 15.81 -15.98 5.48
C LYS A 99 15.28 -15.08 6.61
N LYS A 100 16.12 -14.20 7.16
CA LYS A 100 15.71 -13.27 8.23
C LYS A 100 14.64 -12.28 7.76
N THR A 101 14.84 -11.68 6.58
CA THR A 101 13.86 -10.74 5.99
C THR A 101 12.56 -11.46 5.64
N ALA A 102 12.63 -12.66 5.07
CA ALA A 102 11.47 -13.49 4.78
C ALA A 102 10.63 -13.80 6.03
N GLN A 103 11.28 -14.13 7.16
CA GLN A 103 10.60 -14.34 8.44
C GLN A 103 9.93 -13.06 8.95
N LYS A 104 10.58 -11.91 8.83
CA LYS A 104 10.00 -10.61 9.20
C LYS A 104 8.77 -10.29 8.36
N ILE A 105 8.85 -10.46 7.03
CA ILE A 105 7.72 -10.26 6.12
C ILE A 105 6.51 -11.07 6.58
N ILE A 106 6.72 -12.36 6.83
CA ILE A 106 5.63 -13.24 7.28
C ILE A 106 5.06 -12.75 8.61
N LEU A 107 5.92 -12.50 9.61
CA LEU A 107 5.47 -12.12 10.95
C LEU A 107 4.72 -10.78 10.98
N GLU A 108 5.31 -9.74 10.38
CA GLU A 108 4.79 -8.38 10.43
C GLU A 108 3.53 -8.24 9.57
N LEU A 109 3.51 -8.86 8.39
CA LEU A 109 2.36 -8.72 7.47
C LEU A 109 1.25 -9.71 7.73
N LYS A 110 1.50 -10.85 8.39
CA LYS A 110 0.43 -11.77 8.74
C LYS A 110 -0.60 -11.08 9.62
N GLY A 111 -0.17 -10.31 10.63
CA GLY A 111 -1.07 -9.51 11.47
C GLY A 111 -1.84 -8.44 10.69
N VAL A 112 -1.14 -7.65 9.87
CA VAL A 112 -1.75 -6.59 9.04
C VAL A 112 -2.78 -7.14 8.05
N LEU A 113 -2.52 -8.31 7.47
CA LEU A 113 -3.39 -8.91 6.46
C LEU A 113 -4.51 -9.77 7.05
N THR A 114 -4.37 -10.29 8.28
CA THR A 114 -5.48 -10.95 8.99
C THR A 114 -6.47 -9.96 9.55
N ASP A 115 -6.00 -8.78 9.98
CA ASP A 115 -6.85 -7.78 10.64
C ASP A 115 -7.64 -6.91 9.66
N GLY A 116 -7.64 -7.25 8.36
CA GLY A 116 -8.49 -6.58 7.37
C GLY A 116 -8.20 -5.09 7.22
N THR A 117 -7.04 -4.61 7.65
CA THR A 117 -6.60 -3.24 7.40
C THR A 117 -6.17 -3.14 5.95
N GLN A 118 -7.17 -2.83 5.13
CA GLN A 118 -7.05 -2.27 3.79
C GLN A 118 -6.09 -1.06 3.84
N GLY A 119 -5.66 -0.53 2.68
CA GLY A 119 -5.12 0.84 2.64
C GLY A 119 -6.01 1.82 3.42
N PRO A 120 -5.53 3.03 3.74
CA PRO A 120 -6.20 3.94 4.68
C PRO A 120 -7.70 3.85 4.50
N THR A 121 -8.35 3.19 5.47
CA THR A 121 -9.79 2.99 5.39
C THR A 121 -10.40 4.38 5.38
N LEU A 122 -11.63 4.52 4.87
CA LEU A 122 -12.37 5.78 5.01
C LEU A 122 -12.34 6.30 6.46
N ASP A 123 -12.22 5.38 7.43
CA ASP A 123 -11.99 5.67 8.83
C ASP A 123 -10.58 6.13 9.18
N GLN A 124 -9.49 5.53 8.66
CA GLN A 124 -8.14 6.04 8.94
C GLN A 124 -7.93 7.45 8.40
N ASP A 125 -8.36 7.74 7.16
CA ASP A 125 -8.27 9.08 6.60
C ASP A 125 -9.12 10.09 7.40
N ALA A 126 -10.32 9.67 7.83
CA ALA A 126 -11.16 10.50 8.69
C ALA A 126 -10.54 10.71 10.08
N VAL A 127 -9.92 9.69 10.66
CA VAL A 127 -9.21 9.77 11.95
C VAL A 127 -8.06 10.77 11.85
N GLU A 128 -7.23 10.68 10.82
CA GLU A 128 -6.08 11.58 10.64
C GLU A 128 -6.51 13.03 10.39
N ALA A 129 -7.56 13.23 9.59
CA ALA A 129 -8.15 14.56 9.37
C ALA A 129 -8.66 15.19 10.68
N LEU A 130 -9.40 14.43 11.49
CA LEU A 130 -9.97 14.92 12.75
C LEU A 130 -8.91 15.12 13.84
N VAL A 131 -7.89 14.26 13.91
CA VAL A 131 -6.75 14.45 14.82
C VAL A 131 -5.96 15.70 14.44
N SER A 132 -5.78 15.99 13.14
CA SER A 132 -5.13 17.21 12.66
C SER A 132 -5.90 18.48 13.02
N LEU A 133 -7.22 18.39 13.20
CA LEU A 133 -8.08 19.47 13.70
C LEU A 133 -8.02 19.64 15.23
N GLY A 134 -7.24 18.81 15.94
CA GLY A 134 -6.99 18.91 17.38
C GLY A 134 -7.85 18.02 18.27
N TYR A 135 -8.61 17.07 17.69
CA TYR A 135 -9.40 16.12 18.47
C TYR A 135 -8.57 14.94 18.97
N ALA A 136 -8.90 14.42 20.15
CA ALA A 136 -8.21 13.28 20.71
C ALA A 136 -8.52 12.00 19.91
N ARG A 137 -7.48 11.30 19.44
CA ARG A 137 -7.59 10.10 18.59
C ARG A 137 -8.63 9.09 19.10
N ARG A 138 -8.59 8.77 20.39
CA ARG A 138 -9.53 7.81 21.01
C ARG A 138 -11.00 8.24 20.87
N GLN A 139 -11.28 9.53 21.05
CA GLN A 139 -12.63 10.07 20.93
C GLN A 139 -13.11 10.04 19.47
N VAL A 140 -12.20 10.28 18.53
CA VAL A 140 -12.48 10.23 17.09
C VAL A 140 -12.81 8.81 16.64
N GLU A 141 -12.03 7.82 17.06
CA GLU A 141 -12.26 6.41 16.76
C GLU A 141 -13.62 5.92 17.30
N GLU A 142 -13.98 6.30 18.53
CA GLU A 142 -15.28 5.96 19.14
C GLU A 142 -16.47 6.56 18.36
N ILE A 143 -16.34 7.79 17.85
CA ILE A 143 -17.40 8.46 17.11
C ILE A 143 -17.52 7.93 15.69
N LEU A 144 -16.41 7.70 15.00
CA LEU A 144 -16.42 7.15 13.64
C LEU A 144 -16.99 5.73 13.60
N ALA A 145 -16.82 4.95 14.66
CA ALA A 145 -17.47 3.64 14.81
C ALA A 145 -19.01 3.72 14.85
N MET A 146 -19.59 4.88 15.16
CA MET A 146 -21.04 5.13 15.22
C MET A 146 -21.57 5.88 13.99
N VAL A 147 -20.69 6.27 13.07
CA VAL A 147 -21.03 7.08 11.90
C VAL A 147 -21.01 6.22 10.65
N ASP A 148 -22.16 6.17 9.96
CA ASP A 148 -22.25 5.59 8.62
C ASP A 148 -21.88 6.64 7.56
N GLY A 149 -21.26 6.20 6.46
CA GLY A 149 -20.93 7.05 5.32
C GLY A 149 -20.10 6.32 4.27
N ASP A 150 -20.45 6.55 3.01
CA ASP A 150 -19.82 5.90 1.85
C ASP A 150 -18.56 6.64 1.36
N GLN A 151 -18.29 7.83 1.90
CA GLN A 151 -17.16 8.69 1.54
C GLN A 151 -16.51 9.28 2.79
N THR A 152 -15.18 9.45 2.79
CA THR A 152 -14.40 10.01 3.91
C THR A 152 -14.91 11.39 4.32
N GLU A 153 -15.21 12.26 3.36
CA GLU A 153 -15.69 13.62 3.62
C GLU A 153 -17.03 13.64 4.36
N ASP A 154 -17.93 12.71 4.05
CA ASP A 154 -19.22 12.58 4.71
C ASP A 154 -19.06 12.07 6.15
N ARG A 155 -18.16 11.12 6.37
CA ARG A 155 -17.83 10.60 7.71
C ARG A 155 -17.21 11.67 8.59
N VAL A 156 -16.25 12.44 8.06
CA VAL A 156 -15.63 13.58 8.76
C VAL A 156 -16.68 14.63 9.12
N ARG A 157 -17.55 15.01 8.19
CA ARG A 157 -18.61 15.99 8.44
C ARG A 157 -19.56 15.55 9.56
N ARG A 158 -19.99 14.29 9.55
CA ARG A 158 -20.88 13.72 10.58
C ARG A 158 -20.19 13.58 11.94
N ALA A 159 -18.93 13.14 11.96
CA ALA A 159 -18.13 13.06 13.17
C ALA A 159 -17.94 14.45 13.81
N LEU A 160 -17.70 15.50 13.01
CA LEU A 160 -17.60 16.88 13.49
C LEU A 160 -18.92 17.39 14.10
N GLN A 161 -20.08 16.99 13.57
CA GLN A 161 -21.38 17.36 14.16
C GLN A 161 -21.57 16.76 15.55
N LEU A 162 -21.16 15.51 15.75
CA LEU A 162 -21.22 14.83 17.05
C LEU A 162 -20.18 15.39 18.05
N LEU A 163 -18.97 15.70 17.57
CA LEU A 163 -17.92 16.34 18.36
C LEU A 163 -18.25 17.79 18.75
N GLY A 164 -18.93 18.53 17.87
CA GLY A 164 -19.33 19.91 18.06
C GLY A 164 -20.61 20.09 18.90
N GLY A 165 -21.45 19.06 18.99
CA GLY A 165 -22.66 19.05 19.81
C GLY A 165 -22.43 18.81 21.31
N ALA A 166 -21.18 18.56 21.73
CA ALA A 166 -20.79 18.36 23.14
C ALA A 166 -20.35 19.66 23.85
N ARG A 167 -20.78 20.83 23.35
CA ARG A 167 -20.55 22.14 23.97
C ARG A 167 -21.85 22.86 24.29
#